data_AF-A0A259RTI8-F1
#
_entry.id   AF-A0A259RTI8-F1
#
_cell.length_a   1.000
_cell.length_b   1.000
_cell.length_c   1.000
_cell.angle_alpha   90.00
_cell.angle_beta   90.00
_cell.angle_gamma   90.00
#
_symmetry.space_group_name_H-M   'P 1'
#
loop_
_entity.id
_entity.type
_entity.pdbx_description
1 polymer ?
#
loop_
_entity_poly.entity_id
_entity_poly.type
_entity_poly.pdbx_seq_one_letter_code
_entity_poly.pdbx_strand_id
1 'polypeptide(L)'
;VREYAGEECIYWYTIPADLVSTNIADHEIDWSNSIFLSMQFSVGRSGKFNEFLTTFLKCLSVDRIEYVENWYQEQTDQTEDAEVGDWIVQRRCPHLRADLTRTGSVDEEGVLTCSMHDWKWDLKTGRCLSTSGHPIRAKQIDPVTEAALSEAS
;
A
#
# COMPACT_ATOMS: atom_id res chain seq x y z
N VAL A 1 1.37 -4.18 27.18
CA VAL A 1 2.06 -2.87 27.11
C VAL A 1 3.35 -2.98 27.91
N ARG A 2 4.48 -2.53 27.37
CA ARG A 2 5.77 -2.47 28.08
C ARG A 2 6.30 -1.06 28.05
N GLU A 3 7.16 -0.72 29.00
CA GLU A 3 7.83 0.58 29.01
C GLU A 3 8.83 0.68 27.85
N TYR A 4 8.96 1.89 27.31
CA TYR A 4 9.96 2.24 26.31
C TYR A 4 11.34 2.25 26.98
N ALA A 5 12.32 1.56 26.41
CA ALA A 5 13.64 1.35 27.00
C ALA A 5 14.77 1.95 26.14
N GLY A 6 14.46 2.94 25.30
CA GLY A 6 15.44 3.56 24.39
C GLY A 6 15.66 2.78 23.10
N GLU A 7 14.79 1.82 22.77
CA GLU A 7 14.87 1.13 21.48
C GLU A 7 14.71 2.11 20.29
N GLU A 8 15.22 1.70 19.13
CA GLU A 8 15.09 2.48 17.91
C GLU A 8 13.61 2.58 17.48
N CYS A 9 13.11 3.80 17.40
CA CYS A 9 11.77 4.09 16.89
C CYS A 9 11.83 4.39 15.39
N ILE A 10 11.43 3.40 14.57
CA ILE A 10 11.35 3.55 13.11
C ILE A 10 10.24 4.53 12.72
N TYR A 11 9.17 4.66 13.51
CA TYR A 11 8.09 5.62 13.31
C TYR A 11 7.78 6.32 14.63
N TRP A 12 7.56 7.63 14.60
CA TRP A 12 7.22 8.39 15.81
C TRP A 12 6.23 9.51 15.52
N TYR A 13 5.38 9.77 16.50
CA TYR A 13 4.45 10.90 16.54
C TYR A 13 4.66 11.63 17.86
N THR A 14 4.85 12.93 17.80
CA THR A 14 4.83 13.83 18.96
C THR A 14 3.54 14.62 18.90
N ILE A 15 2.59 14.28 19.77
CA ILE A 15 1.25 14.88 19.83
C ILE A 15 1.12 15.59 21.19
N PRO A 16 0.59 16.82 21.24
CA PRO A 16 0.23 17.49 22.49
C PRO A 16 -0.65 16.60 23.39
N ALA A 17 -0.28 16.52 24.67
CA ALA A 17 -0.93 15.61 25.62
C ALA A 17 -2.41 15.96 25.86
N ASP A 18 -2.78 17.24 25.75
CA ASP A 18 -4.15 17.72 25.82
C ASP A 18 -4.99 17.19 24.64
N LEU A 19 -4.49 17.25 23.41
CA LEU A 19 -5.18 16.68 22.24
C LEU A 19 -5.41 15.17 22.39
N VAL A 20 -4.39 14.43 22.84
CA VAL A 20 -4.52 13.00 23.11
C VAL A 20 -5.57 12.74 24.19
N SER A 21 -5.52 13.50 25.28
CA SER A 21 -6.43 13.32 26.42
C SER A 21 -7.88 13.65 26.05
N THR A 22 -8.11 14.72 25.29
CA THR A 22 -9.44 15.08 24.78
C THR A 22 -10.00 14.00 23.87
N ASN A 23 -9.23 13.53 22.89
CA ASN A 23 -9.69 12.47 21.99
C ASN A 23 -10.04 11.17 22.74
N ILE A 24 -9.24 10.80 23.75
CA ILE A 24 -9.53 9.63 24.59
C ILE A 24 -10.82 9.83 25.38
N ALA A 25 -10.98 11.01 26.02
CA ALA A 25 -12.16 11.32 26.83
C ALA A 25 -13.46 11.33 26.01
N ASP A 26 -13.39 11.84 24.77
CA ASP A 26 -14.53 11.95 23.86
C ASP A 26 -14.80 10.65 23.08
N HIS A 27 -13.99 9.60 23.30
CA HIS A 27 -14.02 8.36 22.53
C HIS A 27 -13.92 8.61 21.01
N GLU A 28 -13.10 9.58 20.60
CA GLU A 28 -12.88 9.92 19.20
C GLU A 28 -12.18 8.76 18.47
N ILE A 29 -12.84 8.23 17.44
CA ILE A 29 -12.43 7.01 16.75
C ILE A 29 -11.62 7.28 15.46
N ASP A 30 -11.49 8.55 15.06
CA ASP A 30 -10.81 8.98 13.84
C ASP A 30 -9.80 10.10 14.13
N TRP A 31 -8.57 9.71 14.49
CA TRP A 31 -7.51 10.69 14.76
C TRP A 31 -6.94 11.31 13.50
N SER A 32 -7.25 10.75 12.32
CA SER A 32 -6.92 11.43 11.07
C SER A 32 -7.65 12.76 10.96
N ASN A 33 -8.93 12.78 11.33
CA ASN A 33 -9.74 13.98 11.29
C ASN A 33 -9.43 14.93 12.46
N SER A 34 -9.34 14.41 13.68
CA SER A 34 -9.22 15.24 14.89
C SER A 34 -7.80 15.71 15.20
N ILE A 35 -6.76 14.95 14.82
CA ILE A 35 -5.35 15.30 15.09
C ILE A 35 -4.59 15.62 13.80
N PHE A 36 -4.65 14.77 12.77
CA PHE A 36 -3.75 14.97 11.63
C PHE A 36 -4.12 16.19 10.79
N LEU A 37 -5.41 16.45 10.60
CA LEU A 37 -5.86 17.65 9.89
C LEU A 37 -5.65 18.95 10.68
N SER A 38 -5.44 18.88 12.01
CA SER A 38 -5.12 20.08 12.80
C SER A 38 -3.69 20.57 12.54
N MET A 39 -2.81 19.70 12.05
CA MET A 39 -1.37 19.96 11.87
C MET A 39 -0.65 20.36 13.17
N GLN A 40 -1.22 20.07 14.34
CA GLN A 40 -0.65 20.41 15.65
C GLN A 40 0.25 19.32 16.24
N PHE A 41 0.87 18.49 15.40
CA PHE A 41 1.71 17.38 15.81
C PHE A 41 3.00 17.37 14.97
N SER A 42 4.02 16.68 15.47
CA SER A 42 5.22 16.36 14.67
C SER A 42 5.26 14.86 14.41
N VAL A 43 5.72 14.46 13.24
CA VAL A 43 5.86 13.05 12.85
C VAL A 43 7.15 12.84 12.09
N GLY A 44 7.72 11.65 12.23
CA GLY A 44 8.83 11.24 11.39
C GLY A 44 8.92 9.74 11.27
N ARG A 45 9.77 9.30 10.34
CA ARG A 45 10.06 7.90 10.09
C ARG A 45 11.49 7.70 9.63
N SER A 46 12.06 6.56 9.99
CA SER A 46 13.32 6.00 9.50
C SER A 46 13.01 4.73 8.71
N GLY A 47 12.73 4.85 7.41
CA GLY A 47 12.37 3.70 6.57
C GLY A 47 11.28 4.00 5.55
N LYS A 48 10.65 2.95 5.00
CA LYS A 48 9.58 3.06 3.99
C LYS A 48 8.26 3.56 4.61
N PHE A 49 7.30 3.88 3.75
CA PHE A 49 5.97 4.25 4.22
C PHE A 49 5.27 2.99 4.74
N ASN A 50 4.47 3.13 5.81
CA ASN A 50 3.66 2.04 6.34
C ASN A 50 2.22 2.55 6.51
N GLU A 51 1.36 2.15 5.59
CA GLU A 51 -0.05 2.54 5.56
C GLU A 51 -0.83 2.05 6.79
N PHE A 52 -0.44 0.93 7.38
CA PHE A 52 -1.15 0.32 8.50
C PHE A 52 -1.11 1.21 9.75
N LEU A 53 -0.05 2.00 9.94
CA LEU A 53 0.03 2.95 11.06
C LEU A 53 -1.00 4.08 10.93
N THR A 54 -1.13 4.64 9.73
CA THR A 54 -2.12 5.68 9.46
C THR A 54 -3.55 5.13 9.48
N THR A 55 -3.75 3.91 8.98
CA THR A 55 -5.05 3.23 9.03
C THR A 55 -5.47 2.93 10.47
N PHE A 56 -4.55 2.46 11.32
CA PHE A 56 -4.81 2.22 12.74
C PHE A 56 -5.30 3.49 13.44
N LEU A 57 -4.61 4.62 13.25
CA LEU A 57 -4.97 5.89 13.88
C LEU A 57 -6.27 6.50 13.32
N LYS A 58 -6.75 6.04 12.15
CA LYS A 58 -8.05 6.40 11.57
C LYS A 58 -9.19 5.48 12.02
N CYS A 59 -8.87 4.27 12.49
CA CYS A 59 -9.81 3.20 12.77
C CYS A 59 -9.72 2.75 14.23
N LEU A 60 -9.97 3.66 15.18
CA LEU A 60 -9.87 3.37 16.61
C LEU A 60 -11.20 2.85 17.19
N SER A 61 -11.87 1.94 16.47
CA SER A 61 -13.03 1.18 16.95
C SER A 61 -13.00 -0.25 16.43
N VAL A 62 -13.64 -1.17 17.15
CA VAL A 62 -13.71 -2.60 16.76
C VAL A 62 -14.34 -2.75 15.37
N ASP A 63 -15.52 -2.17 15.15
CA ASP A 63 -16.22 -2.24 13.88
C ASP A 63 -15.38 -1.72 12.69
N ARG A 64 -14.60 -0.64 12.90
CA ARG A 64 -13.73 -0.08 11.86
C ARG A 64 -12.52 -0.98 11.60
N ILE A 65 -11.93 -1.56 12.63
CA ILE A 65 -10.81 -2.51 12.48
C ILE A 65 -11.29 -3.77 11.77
N GLU A 66 -12.42 -4.35 12.17
CA GLU A 66 -13.01 -5.51 11.51
C GLU A 66 -13.31 -5.24 10.03
N TYR A 67 -13.86 -4.06 9.71
CA TYR A 67 -14.08 -3.64 8.33
C TYR A 67 -12.77 -3.61 7.53
N VAL A 68 -11.72 -3.01 8.10
CA VAL A 68 -10.40 -2.92 7.46
C VAL A 68 -9.77 -4.30 7.27
N GLU A 69 -9.82 -5.16 8.29
CA GLU A 69 -9.29 -6.52 8.22
C GLU A 69 -10.00 -7.34 7.14
N ASN A 70 -11.34 -7.29 7.11
CA ASN A 70 -12.12 -7.94 6.05
C ASN A 70 -11.74 -7.41 4.67
N TRP A 71 -11.61 -6.09 4.53
CA TRP A 71 -11.19 -5.48 3.27
C TRP A 71 -9.80 -5.95 2.82
N TYR A 72 -8.83 -6.10 3.73
CA TYR A 72 -7.50 -6.65 3.40
C TYR A 72 -7.54 -8.16 3.11
N GLN A 73 -8.40 -8.94 3.77
CA GLN A 73 -8.58 -10.38 3.49
C GLN A 73 -9.21 -10.63 2.10
N GLU A 74 -10.14 -9.76 1.69
CA GLU A 74 -10.78 -9.81 0.37
C GLU A 74 -9.83 -9.42 -0.77
N GLN A 75 -8.63 -8.90 -0.50
CA GLN A 75 -7.62 -8.59 -1.53
C GLN A 75 -6.91 -9.81 -2.12
N THR A 76 -7.49 -11.01 -2.02
CA THR A 76 -7.00 -12.14 -2.81
C THR A 76 -7.18 -11.82 -4.29
N ASP A 77 -6.08 -11.88 -5.05
CA ASP A 77 -6.05 -11.47 -6.45
C ASP A 77 -6.81 -12.45 -7.35
N GLN A 78 -8.12 -12.23 -7.47
CA GLN A 78 -9.00 -12.87 -8.44
C GLN A 78 -9.19 -12.05 -9.70
N THR A 79 -8.28 -11.10 -9.96
CA THR A 79 -8.44 -10.16 -11.07
C THR A 79 -7.86 -10.75 -12.35
N GLU A 80 -8.46 -10.37 -13.47
CA GLU A 80 -7.91 -10.71 -14.79
C GLU A 80 -6.47 -10.25 -14.91
N ASP A 81 -5.66 -11.00 -15.63
CA ASP A 81 -4.33 -10.55 -16.03
C ASP A 81 -4.46 -9.53 -17.18
N ALA A 82 -3.48 -8.63 -17.28
CA ALA A 82 -3.39 -7.63 -18.32
C ALA A 82 -1.94 -7.37 -18.71
N GLU A 83 -1.75 -6.95 -19.96
CA GLU A 83 -0.43 -6.58 -20.48
C GLU A 83 -0.08 -5.13 -20.09
N VAL A 84 1.15 -4.93 -19.64
CA VAL A 84 1.74 -3.62 -19.35
C VAL A 84 3.20 -3.64 -19.82
N GLY A 85 3.47 -3.06 -20.98
CA GLY A 85 4.75 -3.24 -21.66
C GLY A 85 4.98 -4.70 -22.03
N ASP A 86 6.20 -5.19 -21.87
CA ASP A 86 6.57 -6.59 -22.17
C ASP A 86 6.23 -7.55 -21.02
N TRP A 87 5.20 -7.26 -20.23
CA TRP A 87 4.83 -8.04 -19.05
C TRP A 87 3.33 -8.29 -18.98
N ILE A 88 2.96 -9.50 -18.58
CA ILE A 88 1.62 -9.84 -18.11
C ILE A 88 1.62 -9.72 -16.59
N VAL A 89 0.74 -8.88 -16.05
CA VAL A 89 0.55 -8.66 -14.61
C VAL A 89 -0.92 -8.79 -14.25
N GLN A 90 -1.23 -8.99 -12.98
CA GLN A 90 -2.62 -8.80 -12.51
C GLN A 90 -3.11 -7.39 -12.87
N ARG A 91 -4.33 -7.24 -13.41
CA ARG A 91 -4.81 -5.93 -13.90
C ARG A 91 -4.95 -4.88 -12.80
N ARG A 92 -5.29 -5.31 -11.59
CA ARG A 92 -5.57 -4.42 -10.47
C ARG A 92 -4.35 -4.27 -9.59
N CYS A 93 -3.90 -3.02 -9.44
CA CYS A 93 -2.81 -2.62 -8.56
C CYS A 93 -2.99 -3.22 -7.14
N PRO A 94 -1.98 -3.95 -6.60
CA PRO A 94 -2.04 -4.58 -5.27
C PRO A 94 -2.23 -3.62 -4.08
N HIS A 95 -2.17 -2.30 -4.30
CA HIS A 95 -2.40 -1.29 -3.26
C HIS A 95 -3.89 -0.93 -3.14
N LEU A 96 -4.43 -0.21 -4.14
CA LEU A 96 -5.83 0.27 -4.13
C LEU A 96 -6.56 -0.01 -5.45
N ARG A 97 -6.18 -1.10 -6.13
CA ARG A 97 -6.89 -1.67 -7.28
C ARG A 97 -7.06 -0.71 -8.48
N ALA A 98 -6.18 0.28 -8.60
CA ALA A 98 -6.03 1.06 -9.82
C ALA A 98 -5.85 0.13 -11.03
N ASP A 99 -6.44 0.49 -12.17
CA ASP A 99 -6.29 -0.27 -13.40
C ASP A 99 -4.87 -0.04 -13.96
N LEU A 100 -4.02 -1.06 -13.92
CA LEU A 100 -2.62 -0.96 -14.33
C LEU A 100 -2.48 -0.79 -15.84
N THR A 101 -3.48 -1.16 -16.64
CA THR A 101 -3.49 -0.84 -18.09
C THR A 101 -3.55 0.66 -18.36
N ARG A 102 -4.01 1.45 -17.37
CA ARG A 102 -4.18 2.91 -17.48
C ARG A 102 -3.14 3.69 -16.68
N THR A 103 -2.57 3.05 -15.67
CA THR A 103 -1.79 3.72 -14.63
C THR A 103 -0.41 3.10 -14.45
N GLY A 104 -0.17 1.92 -15.01
CA GLY A 104 1.09 1.20 -14.96
C GLY A 104 2.03 1.59 -16.09
N SER A 105 3.29 1.76 -15.75
CA SER A 105 4.40 1.87 -16.71
C SER A 105 5.58 1.04 -16.19
N VAL A 106 6.25 0.29 -17.07
CA VAL A 106 7.41 -0.54 -16.73
C VAL A 106 8.67 0.10 -17.31
N ASP A 107 9.73 0.21 -16.51
CA ASP A 107 11.04 0.68 -16.97
C ASP A 107 11.94 -0.45 -17.51
N GLU A 108 13.11 -0.09 -18.02
CA GLU A 108 14.08 -1.01 -18.63
C GLU A 108 14.60 -2.07 -17.63
N GLU A 109 14.62 -1.75 -16.33
CA GLU A 109 15.00 -2.67 -15.28
C GLU A 109 13.92 -3.68 -14.91
N GLY A 110 12.69 -3.50 -15.41
CA GLY A 110 11.52 -4.33 -15.10
C GLY A 110 10.80 -3.90 -13.81
N VAL A 111 10.88 -2.61 -13.45
CA VAL A 111 10.12 -2.03 -12.34
C VAL A 111 8.83 -1.41 -12.88
N LEU A 112 7.70 -1.94 -12.42
CA LEU A 112 6.40 -1.33 -12.66
C LEU A 112 6.18 -0.18 -11.68
N THR A 113 5.79 0.98 -12.19
CA THR A 113 5.28 2.11 -11.41
C THR A 113 3.79 2.32 -11.69
N CYS A 114 2.96 2.40 -10.64
CA CYS A 114 1.56 2.82 -10.73
C CYS A 114 1.44 4.31 -10.42
N SER A 115 1.11 5.12 -11.43
CA SER A 115 1.09 6.58 -11.36
C SER A 115 0.01 7.18 -10.44
N MET A 116 -1.00 6.40 -10.02
CA MET A 116 -2.06 6.89 -9.13
C MET A 116 -1.55 7.23 -7.73
N HIS A 117 -0.59 6.45 -7.21
CA HIS A 117 -0.09 6.60 -5.85
C HIS A 117 1.45 6.51 -5.78
N ASP A 118 2.13 6.47 -6.93
CA ASP A 118 3.59 6.29 -7.07
C ASP A 118 4.12 5.02 -6.38
N TRP A 119 3.34 3.94 -6.47
CA TRP A 119 3.76 2.64 -5.95
C TRP A 119 4.57 1.87 -7.00
N LYS A 120 5.60 1.16 -6.53
CA LYS A 120 6.57 0.49 -7.39
C LYS A 120 6.73 -0.99 -7.03
N TRP A 121 6.92 -1.82 -8.05
CA TRP A 121 7.16 -3.26 -7.91
C TRP A 121 8.26 -3.73 -8.85
N ASP A 122 9.15 -4.56 -8.33
CA ASP A 122 10.09 -5.33 -9.16
C ASP A 122 9.33 -6.53 -9.75
N LEU A 123 9.10 -6.52 -11.07
CA LEU A 123 8.31 -7.55 -11.75
C LEU A 123 9.03 -8.91 -11.84
N LYS A 124 10.36 -8.95 -11.73
CA LYS A 124 11.12 -10.20 -11.75
C LYS A 124 10.90 -11.02 -10.47
N THR A 125 10.75 -10.32 -9.34
CA THR A 125 10.58 -10.95 -8.02
C THR A 125 9.15 -10.85 -7.49
N GLY A 126 8.31 -10.00 -8.09
CA GLY A 126 6.99 -9.66 -7.59
C GLY A 126 7.01 -8.77 -6.33
N ARG A 127 8.18 -8.29 -5.89
CA ARG A 127 8.33 -7.59 -4.61
C ARG A 127 7.88 -6.13 -4.73
N CYS A 128 7.06 -5.67 -3.77
CA CYS A 128 6.79 -4.24 -3.61
C CYS A 128 8.04 -3.48 -3.15
N LEU A 129 8.36 -2.40 -3.86
CA LEU A 129 9.47 -1.51 -3.56
C LEU A 129 9.03 -0.29 -2.73
N SER A 130 7.74 0.02 -2.63
CA SER A 130 7.23 1.17 -1.88
C SER A 130 6.99 0.89 -0.39
N THR A 131 6.56 -0.33 -0.05
CA THR A 131 6.33 -0.79 1.33
C THR A 131 6.66 -2.28 1.50
N SER A 132 6.56 -2.81 2.71
CA SER A 132 6.52 -4.25 2.96
C SER A 132 5.13 -4.82 2.66
N GLY A 133 5.07 -5.95 1.97
CA GLY A 133 3.81 -6.61 1.57
C GLY A 133 3.42 -6.30 0.13
N HIS A 134 2.12 -6.47 -0.20
CA HIS A 134 1.53 -6.18 -1.51
C HIS A 134 2.31 -6.74 -2.71
N PRO A 135 2.62 -8.05 -2.74
CA PRO A 135 3.32 -8.63 -3.87
C PRO A 135 2.49 -8.49 -5.14
N ILE A 136 3.17 -8.41 -6.28
CA ILE A 136 2.54 -8.41 -7.60
C ILE A 136 2.84 -9.74 -8.30
N ARG A 137 1.81 -10.33 -8.89
CA ARG A 137 1.89 -11.41 -9.87
C ARG A 137 2.30 -10.81 -11.21
N ALA A 138 3.40 -11.31 -11.76
CA ALA A 138 3.93 -10.87 -13.03
C ALA A 138 4.61 -12.03 -13.76
N LYS A 139 4.56 -11.99 -15.09
CA LYS A 139 5.30 -12.86 -16.00
C LYS A 139 5.78 -12.05 -17.19
N GLN A 140 7.02 -12.28 -17.62
CA GLN A 140 7.54 -11.62 -18.81
C GLN A 140 6.91 -12.21 -20.09
N ILE A 141 6.56 -11.28 -20.97
CA ILE A 141 6.55 -11.34 -22.44
C ILE A 141 7.55 -12.28 -23.09
N ASP A 142 7.31 -13.59 -23.25
CA ASP A 142 8.25 -14.40 -24.04
C ASP A 142 8.04 -14.07 -25.53
N PRO A 143 9.06 -13.51 -26.25
CA PRO A 143 8.90 -13.06 -27.63
C PRO A 143 8.61 -14.21 -28.61
N VAL A 144 8.84 -15.46 -28.22
CA VAL A 144 8.53 -16.65 -29.03
C VAL A 144 7.03 -16.94 -29.08
N THR A 145 6.28 -16.58 -28.03
CA THR A 145 4.85 -16.87 -27.92
C THR A 145 3.99 -15.95 -28.79
N GLU A 146 4.41 -14.70 -28.98
CA GLU A 146 3.68 -13.72 -29.79
C GLU A 146 3.78 -14.01 -31.29
N ALA A 147 4.97 -14.40 -31.76
CA ALA A 147 5.17 -14.87 -33.13
C ALA A 147 4.31 -16.10 -33.45
N ALA A 148 4.31 -17.10 -32.55
CA ALA A 148 3.55 -18.34 -32.73
C ALA A 148 2.03 -18.15 -32.72
N LEU A 149 1.51 -17.13 -32.02
CA LEU A 149 0.09 -16.79 -32.00
C LEU A 149 -0.32 -15.93 -33.21
N SER A 150 0.58 -15.08 -33.73
CA SER A 150 0.32 -14.26 -34.92
C SER A 150 0.28 -15.05 -36.23
N GLU A 151 1.00 -16.18 -36.32
CA GLU A 151 1.00 -17.06 -37.50
C GLU A 151 -0.20 -18.01 -37.56
N ALA A 152 -0.96 -18.13 -36.47
CA ALA A 152 -2.10 -19.03 -36.34
C ALA A 152 -3.46 -18.35 -36.52
N SER A 153 -3.49 -17.04 -36.78
CA SER A 153 -4.71 -16.23 -37.02
C SER A 153 -4.81 -15.72 -38.44
#